data_AF-A0A938YID2-F1
#
_entry.id   AF-A0A938YID2-F1
#
_cell.length_a   1.000
_cell.length_b   1.000
_cell.length_c   1.000
_cell.angle_alpha   90.00
_cell.angle_beta   90.00
_cell.angle_gamma   90.00
#
_symmetry.space_group_name_H-M   'P 1'
#
loop_
_entity.id
_entity.type
_entity.pdbx_description
1 polymer ?
#
loop_
_entity_poly.entity_id
_entity_poly.type
_entity_poly.pdbx_seq_one_letter_code
_entity_poly.pdbx_strand_id
1 'polypeptide(L)' 'MSVLIDSNVLVNGLVVEGASISILTLFELASGINGAVDPVERAARQRRFDASVAVFDPFPVSRRVLEVRAP' A
#
# COMPACT_ATOMS: atom_id res chain seq x y z
N MET A 1 11.88 15.79 4.98
CA MET A 1 10.98 15.05 5.88
C MET A 1 10.37 13.93 5.06
N SER A 2 10.57 12.66 5.43
CA SER A 2 9.99 11.51 4.71
C SER A 2 8.61 11.18 5.27
N VAL A 3 7.61 10.99 4.41
CA VAL A 3 6.24 10.64 4.81
C VAL A 3 5.97 9.18 4.46
N LEU A 4 5.46 8.40 5.41
CA LEU A 4 4.96 7.05 5.16
C LEU A 4 3.44 7.15 4.95
N ILE A 5 2.95 6.70 3.79
CA ILE A 5 1.53 6.74 3.45
C ILE A 5 0.92 5.34 3.48
N ASP A 6 -0.38 5.26 3.83
CA ASP A 6 -1.13 4.02 3.89
C ASP A 6 -1.83 3.69 2.55
N SER A 7 -2.55 2.57 2.53
CA SER A 7 -3.32 2.16 1.35
C SER A 7 -4.47 3.11 1.02
N ASN A 8 -5.06 3.81 1.99
CA ASN A 8 -6.16 4.74 1.75
C ASN A 8 -5.72 5.94 0.91
N VAL A 9 -4.52 6.48 1.15
CA VAL A 9 -3.94 7.57 0.33
C VAL A 9 -3.81 7.14 -1.14
N LEU A 10 -3.32 5.93 -1.39
CA LEU A 10 -3.19 5.37 -2.74
C LEU A 10 -4.54 5.06 -3.38
N VAL A 11 -5.50 4.55 -2.60
CA VAL A 11 -6.87 4.27 -3.08
C VAL A 11 -7.56 5.54 -3.54
N ASN A 12 -7.37 6.64 -2.81
CA ASN A 12 -7.90 7.96 -3.14
C ASN A 12 -7.16 8.66 -4.28
N GLY A 13 -6.06 8.08 -4.79
CA GLY A 13 -5.29 8.64 -5.91
C GLY A 13 -4.52 9.91 -5.56
N LEU A 14 -4.21 10.11 -4.27
CA LEU A 14 -3.44 11.27 -3.83
C LEU A 14 -1.96 11.07 -4.17
N VAL A 15 -1.34 12.08 -4.78
CA VAL A 15 0.09 12.11 -5.07
C VAL A 15 0.80 12.84 -3.94
N VAL A 16 1.72 12.16 -3.28
CA VAL A 16 2.57 12.74 -2.23
C VAL A 16 4.02 12.58 -2.67
N GLU A 17 4.64 13.68 -3.07
CA GLU A 17 6.05 13.68 -3.49
C GLU A 17 6.96 13.26 -2.34
N GLY A 18 7.93 12.39 -2.64
CA GLY A 18 8.88 11.89 -1.64
C GLY A 18 8.24 10.98 -0.57
N ALA A 19 7.02 10.48 -0.80
CA ALA A 19 6.40 9.51 0.08
C ALA A 19 7.04 8.11 -0.08
N SER A 20 6.89 7.32 0.96
CA SER A 20 7.22 5.90 0.97
C SER A 20 6.03 5.09 1.47
N ILE A 21 6.04 3.80 1.20
CA ILE A 21 5.01 2.87 1.68
C ILE A 21 5.64 1.75 2.49
N SER A 22 4.83 1.11 3.32
CA SER A 22 5.24 -0.13 3.99
C SER A 22 4.95 -1.34 3.10
N ILE A 23 5.65 -2.46 3.34
CA ILE A 23 5.30 -3.74 2.70
C ILE A 23 3.87 -4.18 3.02
N LEU A 24 3.32 -3.80 4.19
CA LEU A 24 1.93 -4.08 4.56
C LEU A 24 0.95 -3.39 3.61
N THR A 25 1.26 -2.19 3.16
CA THR A 25 0.45 -1.44 2.19
C THR A 25 0.32 -2.20 0.87
N LEU A 26 1.39 -2.85 0.39
CA LEU A 26 1.30 -3.69 -0.80
C LEU A 26 0.45 -4.94 -0.56
N PHE A 27 0.55 -5.57 0.62
CA PHE A 27 -0.30 -6.70 0.98
C PHE A 27 -1.78 -6.33 1.06
N GLU A 28 -2.11 -5.14 1.57
CA GLU A 28 -3.49 -4.63 1.60
C GLU A 28 -4.05 -4.44 0.19
N LEU A 29 -3.27 -3.85 -0.72
CA LEU A 29 -3.67 -3.68 -2.12
C LEU A 29 -3.88 -5.04 -2.82
N ALA A 30 -2.97 -5.99 -2.60
CA ALA A 30 -3.08 -7.36 -3.13
C ALA A 30 -4.31 -8.10 -2.58
N SER A 31 -4.57 -7.97 -1.27
CA SER A 31 -5.77 -8.50 -0.63
C SER A 31 -7.04 -7.90 -1.24
N GLY A 32 -7.02 -6.59 -1.50
CA GLY A 32 -8.10 -5.89 -2.20
C GLY A 32 -8.42 -6.49 -3.57
N ILE A 33 -7.43 -6.89 -4.37
CA ILE A 33 -7.68 -7.53 -5.67
C ILE A 33 -8.46 -8.84 -5.49
N ASN A 34 -8.03 -9.67 -4.55
CA ASN A 34 -8.65 -10.98 -4.28
C ASN A 34 -10.04 -10.86 -3.65
N GLY A 35 -10.29 -9.79 -2.89
CA GLY A 35 -11.59 -9.53 -2.27
C GLY A 35 -12.62 -8.85 -3.16
N ALA A 36 -12.24 -8.34 -4.34
CA ALA A 36 -13.19 -7.70 -5.25
C ALA A 36 -14.07 -8.75 -5.94
N VAL A 37 -15.38 -8.53 -5.96
CA VAL A 37 -16.35 -9.41 -6.65
C VAL A 37 -16.51 -8.99 -8.11
N ASP A 38 -16.67 -7.69 -8.35
CA ASP A 38 -16.81 -7.11 -9.69
C ASP A 38 -15.48 -7.19 -10.48
N PRO A 39 -15.48 -7.78 -11.69
CA PRO A 39 -14.31 -7.79 -12.56
C PRO A 39 -13.74 -6.40 -12.90
N VAL A 40 -14.59 -5.37 -13.04
CA VAL A 40 -14.15 -4.00 -13.36
C VAL A 40 -13.40 -3.41 -12.18
N GLU A 41 -13.95 -3.56 -10.97
CA GLU A 41 -13.30 -3.16 -9.73
C GLU A 41 -11.97 -3.91 -9.54
N ARG A 42 -11.95 -5.22 -9.76
CA ARG A 42 -10.73 -6.04 -9.66
C ARG A 42 -9.64 -5.53 -10.59
N ALA A 43 -9.97 -5.23 -11.85
CA ALA A 43 -9.02 -4.68 -12.82
C ALA A 43 -8.51 -3.29 -12.40
N ALA A 44 -9.36 -2.44 -11.80
CA ALA A 44 -8.93 -1.16 -11.25
C ALA A 44 -7.98 -1.32 -10.06
N ARG A 45 -8.26 -2.26 -9.15
CA ARG A 45 -7.37 -2.58 -8.01
C ARG A 45 -6.03 -3.15 -8.50
N GLN A 46 -6.02 -4.01 -9.53
CA GLN A 46 -4.80 -4.53 -10.14
C GLN A 46 -3.93 -3.41 -10.71
N ARG A 47 -4.51 -2.50 -11.51
CA ARG A 47 -3.77 -1.36 -12.06
C ARG A 47 -3.12 -0.50 -10.98
N ARG A 48 -3.82 -0.28 -9.86
CA ARG A 48 -3.27 0.48 -8.72
C ARG A 48 -2.12 -0.26 -8.04
N PHE A 49 -2.24 -1.57 -7.85
CA PHE A 49 -1.18 -2.40 -7.31
C PHE A 49 0.06 -2.36 -8.21
N ASP A 50 -0.11 -2.57 -9.52
CA ASP A 50 0.99 -2.56 -10.48
C ASP A 50 1.70 -1.21 -10.50
N ALA A 51 0.95 -0.10 -10.49
CA ALA A 51 1.51 1.24 -10.40
C ALA A 51 2.28 1.46 -9.09
N SER A 52 1.79 0.92 -7.98
CA SER A 52 2.46 1.05 -6.67
C SER A 52 3.77 0.27 -6.65
N VAL A 53 3.79 -0.95 -7.19
CA VAL A 53 5.00 -1.79 -7.29
C VAL A 53 6.03 -1.15 -8.23
N ALA A 54 5.59 -0.47 -9.29
CA ALA A 54 6.49 0.19 -10.24
C ALA A 54 7.16 1.45 -9.66
N VAL A 55 6.53 2.12 -8.67
CA VAL A 55 6.99 3.41 -8.14
C VAL A 55 7.73 3.28 -6.82
N PHE A 56 7.29 2.38 -5.94
CA PHE A 56 7.78 2.33 -4.57
C PHE A 56 8.72 1.16 -4.32
N ASP A 57 9.79 1.43 -3.55
CA ASP A 57 10.56 0.42 -2.82
C ASP A 57 10.01 0.33 -1.38
N PRO A 58 9.19 -0.68 -1.05
CA PRO A 58 8.45 -0.73 0.20
C PRO A 58 9.35 -1.02 1.40
N PHE A 59 9.16 -0.27 2.49
CA PHE A 59 9.89 -0.54 3.73
C PHE A 59 9.44 -1.86 4.38
N PRO A 60 10.37 -2.74 4.75
CA PRO A 60 10.03 -3.98 5.46
C PRO A 60 9.56 -3.66 6.89
N VAL A 61 8.73 -4.54 7.45
CA VAL A 61 8.40 -4.49 8.87
C VAL A 61 9.65 -4.93 9.65
N SER A 62 10.26 -4.00 10.36
CA SER A 62 11.43 -4.29 11.20
C SER A 62 11.02 -4.90 12.53
N ARG A 63 11.95 -5.61 13.17
CA ARG A 63 11.79 -6.14 14.53
C ARG A 63 11.39 -5.05 15.54
N ARG A 64 11.93 -3.84 15.39
CA ARG A 64 11.58 -2.69 16.23
C ARG A 64 10.09 -2.37 16.20
N VAL A 65 9.45 -2.45 15.03
CA VAL A 65 8.00 -2.23 14.88
C VAL A 65 7.20 -3.34 15.57
N LEU A 66 7.66 -4.59 15.48
CA LEU A 66 6.99 -5.75 16.11
C LEU A 66 7.08 -5.74 17.64
N GLU A 67 8.13 -5.13 18.19
CA GLU A 67 8.37 -5.03 19.63
C GLU A 67 7.66 -3.83 20.27
N VAL A 68 7.09 -2.93 19.46
CA VAL A 68 6.21 -1.87 19.97
C VAL A 68 4.95 -2.53 20.54
N ARG A 69 4.86 -2.63 21.86
CA ARG A 69 3.60 -2.97 22.52
C ARG A 69 2.64 -1.80 22.29
N ALA A 70 1.44 -2.11 21.80
CA ALA A 70 0.34 -1.16 21.84
C ALA A 70 0.18 -0.66 23.28
N PRO A 71 -0.04 0.66 23.49
CA PRO A 71 -0.26 1.22 24.82
C PRO A 71 -1.44 0.58 25.54
#